data_AF-M7TJY0-F1
#
_entry.id   AF-M7TJY0-F1
#
_cell.length_a   1.000
_cell.length_b   1.000
_cell.length_c   1.000
_cell.angle_alpha   90.00
_cell.angle_beta   90.00
_cell.angle_gamma   90.00
#
_symmetry.space_group_name_H-M   'P 1'
#
loop_
_entity.id
_entity.type
_entity.pdbx_description
1 polymer ?
#
loop_
_entity_poly.entity_id
_entity_poly.type
_entity_poly.pdbx_seq_one_letter_code
_entity_poly.pdbx_strand_id
1 'polypeptide(L)'
;MNILGKTVRSIYPLKRMEQNAAEGSSTDQLKASYSISYAKVKELEEELQQWNEELPMAWRPNSEGPDEVVRIRNLLRFAFAHVQMVLYRPFLHYVSPRVSNGKTVDERGYACGAAGITVARNIVHLGLEMRKQVSLVGPYWFTFFTEFFAILTLVFFVLENQDKEGSKEILADAIAGKEMINGLARTCLAADKISETLGTIFEQLPDNLKKVKPRVITGSGS
;
A
#
# COMPACT_ATOMS: atom_id res chain seq x y z
N MET A 1 5.98 -10.08 14.06
CA MET A 1 6.79 -8.94 13.57
C MET A 1 6.77 -7.79 14.58
N ASN A 2 7.85 -7.60 15.32
CA ASN A 2 7.98 -6.50 16.30
C ASN A 2 7.93 -5.13 15.61
N ILE A 3 8.53 -5.02 14.42
CA ILE A 3 8.61 -3.79 13.61
C ILE A 3 7.22 -3.22 13.29
N LEU A 4 6.30 -4.02 12.75
CA LEU A 4 4.92 -3.57 12.47
C LEU A 4 4.24 -2.99 13.72
N GLY A 5 4.38 -3.66 14.87
CA GLY A 5 3.84 -3.17 16.14
C GLY A 5 4.52 -1.90 16.64
N LYS A 6 5.82 -1.71 16.37
CA LYS A 6 6.53 -0.43 16.61
C LYS A 6 6.01 0.66 15.68
N THR A 7 5.89 0.39 14.38
CA THR A 7 5.35 1.32 13.38
C THR A 7 3.98 1.83 13.79
N VAL A 8 3.05 0.93 14.10
CA VAL A 8 1.69 1.32 14.51
C VAL A 8 1.72 2.21 15.76
N ARG A 9 2.52 1.87 16.77
CA ARG A 9 2.61 2.65 18.03
C ARG A 9 3.30 4.01 17.86
N SER A 10 4.29 4.11 17.00
CA SER A 10 5.09 5.33 16.82
C SER A 10 4.47 6.31 15.84
N ILE A 11 3.75 5.81 14.83
CA ILE A 11 3.29 6.60 13.69
C ILE A 11 1.78 6.91 13.77
N TYR A 12 1.00 6.08 14.47
CA TYR A 12 -0.43 6.29 14.63
C TYR A 12 -0.74 6.68 16.08
N PRO A 13 -1.48 7.77 16.32
CA PRO A 13 -1.75 8.29 17.66
C PRO A 13 -2.85 7.48 18.37
N LEU A 14 -2.59 6.20 18.68
CA LEU A 14 -3.56 5.34 19.38
C LEU A 14 -3.77 5.76 20.84
N LYS A 15 -2.71 6.23 21.54
CA LYS A 15 -2.78 6.56 22.98
C LYS A 15 -3.35 7.94 23.32
N ARG A 16 -3.33 8.91 22.38
CA ARG A 16 -3.78 10.28 22.66
C ARG A 16 -5.29 10.46 22.49
N MET A 17 -5.93 9.62 21.66
CA MET A 17 -7.39 9.62 21.49
C MET A 17 -8.12 9.15 22.76
N GLU A 18 -7.56 8.18 23.50
CA GLU A 18 -8.16 7.66 24.74
C GLU A 18 -8.06 8.65 25.91
N GLN A 19 -6.94 9.40 26.02
CA GLN A 19 -6.75 10.39 27.09
C GLN A 19 -7.64 11.64 26.90
N ASN A 20 -7.81 12.10 25.65
CA ASN A 20 -8.70 13.22 25.34
C ASN A 20 -10.20 12.87 25.52
N ALA A 21 -10.56 11.58 25.53
CA ALA A 21 -11.93 11.15 25.79
C ALA A 21 -12.24 11.02 27.30
N ALA A 22 -11.21 10.86 28.15
CA ALA A 22 -11.36 10.76 29.60
C ALA A 22 -11.28 12.11 30.32
N GLU A 23 -10.56 13.08 29.75
CA GLU A 23 -10.46 14.45 30.27
C GLU A 23 -11.27 15.39 29.39
N GLY A 24 -12.52 15.67 29.79
CA GLY A 24 -13.35 16.67 29.15
C GLY A 24 -12.63 18.02 29.15
N SER A 25 -12.08 18.43 27.99
CA SER A 25 -11.37 19.69 27.86
C SER A 25 -11.73 20.42 26.57
N SER A 26 -11.64 21.73 26.68
CA SER A 26 -12.25 22.78 25.88
C SER A 26 -11.86 22.76 24.40
N THR A 27 -12.80 23.26 23.59
CA THR A 27 -12.84 23.37 22.13
C THR A 27 -11.60 23.98 21.45
N ASP A 28 -10.63 24.51 22.20
CA ASP A 28 -9.40 25.13 21.67
C ASP A 28 -8.17 24.19 21.62
N GLN A 29 -8.18 23.02 22.27
CA GLN A 29 -7.05 22.06 22.20
C GLN A 29 -7.10 21.08 21.02
N LEU A 30 -8.20 21.06 20.26
CA LEU A 30 -8.39 20.17 19.11
C LEU A 30 -7.48 20.48 17.91
N LYS A 31 -6.73 21.60 17.94
CA LYS A 31 -5.86 22.07 16.84
C LYS A 31 -4.37 21.83 17.06
N ALA A 32 -3.96 21.03 18.03
CA ALA A 32 -2.57 20.55 18.07
C ALA A 32 -2.36 19.53 16.95
N SER A 33 -2.06 20.01 15.73
CA SER A 33 -1.75 19.18 14.57
C SER A 33 -0.70 18.14 14.96
N TYR A 34 -1.09 16.87 14.98
CA TYR A 34 -0.20 15.76 15.26
C TYR A 34 0.93 15.78 14.21
N SER A 35 2.15 16.10 14.66
CA SER A 35 3.33 16.11 13.81
C SER A 35 4.08 14.79 13.98
N ILE A 36 4.21 14.03 12.89
CA ILE A 36 4.93 12.75 12.89
C ILE A 36 6.42 13.04 12.86
N SER A 37 7.19 12.43 13.76
CA SER A 37 8.65 12.58 13.77
C SER A 37 9.29 11.87 12.58
N TYR A 38 9.82 12.64 11.62
CA TYR A 38 10.58 12.12 10.48
C TYR A 38 11.80 11.29 10.88
N ALA A 39 12.47 11.65 11.98
CA ALA A 39 13.58 10.85 12.51
C ALA A 39 13.11 9.43 12.86
N LYS A 40 11.89 9.30 13.40
CA LYS A 40 11.32 8.00 13.74
C LYS A 40 10.90 7.20 12.50
N VAL A 41 10.44 7.88 11.45
CA VAL A 41 10.16 7.23 10.16
C VAL A 41 11.44 6.61 9.60
N LYS A 42 12.52 7.40 9.53
CA LYS A 42 13.83 6.93 9.03
C LYS A 42 14.39 5.76 9.86
N GLU A 43 14.31 5.84 11.18
CA GLU A 43 14.73 4.74 12.06
C GLU A 43 13.96 3.43 11.75
N LEU A 44 12.66 3.52 11.50
CA LEU A 44 11.83 2.35 11.16
C LEU A 44 12.13 1.83 9.75
N GLU A 45 12.48 2.69 8.80
CA GLU A 45 12.94 2.30 7.46
C GLU A 45 14.24 1.50 7.56
N GLU A 46 15.21 2.00 8.33
CA GLU A 46 16.50 1.35 8.58
C GLU A 46 16.32 -0.01 9.27
N GLU A 47 15.49 -0.08 10.33
CA GLU A 47 15.20 -1.33 11.04
C GLU A 47 14.54 -2.37 10.11
N LEU A 48 13.62 -1.93 9.24
CA LEU A 48 12.96 -2.82 8.28
C LEU A 48 13.92 -3.30 7.20
N GLN A 49 14.78 -2.42 6.70
CA GLN A 49 15.79 -2.76 5.69
C GLN A 49 16.82 -3.75 6.26
N GLN A 50 17.30 -3.50 7.48
CA GLN A 50 18.21 -4.41 8.18
C GLN A 50 17.58 -5.80 8.33
N TRP A 51 16.31 -5.88 8.74
CA TRP A 51 15.59 -7.15 8.83
C TRP A 51 15.58 -7.91 7.49
N ASN A 52 15.42 -7.21 6.37
CA ASN A 52 15.45 -7.82 5.03
C ASN A 52 16.86 -8.27 4.62
N GLU A 53 17.91 -7.56 5.06
CA GLU A 53 19.30 -7.91 4.79
C GLU A 53 19.81 -9.08 5.63
N GLU A 54 19.28 -9.25 6.84
CA GLU A 54 19.60 -10.38 7.72
C GLU A 54 18.94 -11.70 7.28
N LEU A 55 18.03 -11.65 6.29
CA LEU A 55 17.40 -12.86 5.76
C LEU A 55 18.45 -13.81 5.16
N PRO A 56 18.46 -15.10 5.59
CA PRO A 56 19.29 -16.14 4.98
C PRO A 56 19.16 -16.18 3.46
N MET A 57 20.25 -16.55 2.77
CA MET A 57 20.31 -16.59 1.31
C MET A 57 19.16 -17.40 0.68
N ALA A 58 18.75 -18.50 1.33
CA ALA A 58 17.64 -19.33 0.90
C ALA A 58 16.29 -18.59 0.79
N TRP A 59 16.11 -17.50 1.54
CA TRP A 59 14.88 -16.70 1.60
C TRP A 59 14.93 -15.39 0.80
N ARG A 60 16.06 -15.13 0.13
CA ARG A 60 16.16 -13.99 -0.79
C ARG A 60 15.25 -14.19 -2.02
N PRO A 61 14.82 -13.11 -2.68
CA PRO A 61 13.97 -13.21 -3.87
C PRO A 61 14.61 -14.10 -4.94
N ASN A 62 13.94 -15.20 -5.27
CA ASN A 62 14.31 -16.11 -6.34
C ASN A 62 13.07 -16.94 -6.73
N SER A 63 12.75 -16.98 -8.02
CA SER A 63 11.63 -17.69 -8.62
C SER A 63 11.86 -19.19 -8.82
N GLU A 64 13.09 -19.66 -8.67
CA GLU A 64 13.48 -21.06 -8.82
C GLU A 64 13.43 -21.82 -7.49
N GLY A 65 13.02 -23.09 -7.59
CA GLY A 65 12.99 -24.03 -6.47
C GLY A 65 11.57 -24.58 -6.21
N PRO A 66 11.40 -25.33 -5.12
CA PRO A 66 10.10 -25.89 -4.76
C PRO A 66 9.06 -24.80 -4.50
N ASP A 67 7.81 -25.04 -4.90
CA ASP A 67 6.68 -24.10 -4.74
C ASP A 67 6.55 -23.55 -3.32
N GLU A 68 6.80 -24.39 -2.30
CA GLU A 68 6.76 -23.98 -0.90
C GLU A 68 7.80 -22.90 -0.57
N VAL A 69 9.02 -23.06 -1.11
CA VAL A 69 10.12 -22.12 -0.90
C VAL A 69 9.85 -20.81 -1.63
N VAL A 70 9.42 -20.88 -2.90
CA VAL A 70 9.04 -19.70 -3.70
C VAL A 70 7.90 -18.94 -3.01
N ARG A 71 6.90 -19.65 -2.48
CA ARG A 71 5.80 -19.07 -1.72
C ARG A 71 6.27 -18.33 -0.47
N ILE A 72 7.17 -18.92 0.32
CA ILE A 72 7.71 -18.26 1.52
C ILE A 72 8.48 -16.99 1.16
N ARG A 73 9.36 -17.05 0.14
CA ARG A 73 10.11 -15.87 -0.35
C ARG A 73 9.17 -14.74 -0.74
N ASN A 74 8.11 -15.09 -1.46
CA ASN A 74 7.09 -14.14 -1.89
C ASN A 74 6.30 -13.54 -0.72
N LEU A 75 5.90 -14.35 0.25
CA LEU A 75 5.24 -13.87 1.46
C LEU A 75 6.15 -12.95 2.30
N LEU A 76 7.47 -13.20 2.34
CA LEU A 76 8.42 -12.31 2.99
C LEU A 76 8.53 -10.95 2.28
N ARG A 77 8.65 -10.95 0.94
CA ARG A 77 8.61 -9.71 0.12
C ARG A 77 7.31 -8.94 0.37
N PHE A 78 6.19 -9.66 0.43
CA PHE A 78 4.88 -9.07 0.66
C PHE A 78 4.77 -8.46 2.07
N ALA A 79 5.29 -9.16 3.09
CA ALA A 79 5.29 -8.67 4.46
C ALA A 79 6.17 -7.41 4.62
N PHE A 80 7.32 -7.36 3.96
CA PHE A 80 8.17 -6.16 3.88
C PHE A 80 7.37 -4.97 3.31
N ALA A 81 6.79 -5.16 2.13
CA ALA A 81 6.03 -4.11 1.45
C ALA A 81 4.79 -3.68 2.26
N HIS A 82 4.14 -4.60 2.97
CA HIS A 82 3.04 -4.28 3.86
C HIS A 82 3.46 -3.34 5.00
N VAL A 83 4.60 -3.60 5.66
CA VAL A 83 5.11 -2.72 6.72
C VAL A 83 5.44 -1.33 6.15
N GLN A 84 6.06 -1.25 4.98
CA GLN A 84 6.29 0.02 4.29
C GLN A 84 4.99 0.76 4.00
N MET A 85 3.95 0.07 3.52
CA MET A 85 2.65 0.69 3.26
C MET A 85 2.04 1.25 4.54
N VAL A 86 2.12 0.52 5.66
CA VAL A 86 1.65 1.00 6.97
C VAL A 86 2.47 2.20 7.45
N LEU A 87 3.78 2.24 7.20
CA LEU A 87 4.66 3.35 7.55
C LEU A 87 4.32 4.63 6.79
N TYR A 88 4.09 4.53 5.47
CA TYR A 88 3.87 5.69 4.61
C TYR A 88 2.41 6.16 4.54
N ARG A 89 1.45 5.33 4.92
CA ARG A 89 0.01 5.64 4.83
C ARG A 89 -0.40 7.00 5.41
N PRO A 90 0.10 7.47 6.58
CA PRO A 90 -0.26 8.78 7.10
C PRO A 90 0.14 9.93 6.17
N PHE A 91 1.14 9.73 5.33
CA PHE A 91 1.68 10.76 4.45
C PHE A 91 1.01 10.81 3.07
N LEU A 92 0.09 9.89 2.76
CA LEU A 92 -0.52 9.80 1.44
C LEU A 92 -1.23 11.09 1.03
N HIS A 93 -1.85 11.80 1.97
CA HIS A 93 -2.54 13.06 1.67
C HIS A 93 -1.60 14.17 1.16
N TYR A 94 -0.30 14.14 1.48
CA TYR A 94 0.67 15.13 1.01
C TYR A 94 0.91 15.07 -0.51
N VAL A 95 0.54 13.98 -1.19
CA VAL A 95 0.64 13.88 -2.66
C VAL A 95 -0.51 14.59 -3.39
N SER A 96 -1.51 15.08 -2.66
CA SER A 96 -2.61 15.86 -3.23
C SER A 96 -2.19 17.33 -3.38
N PRO A 97 -2.29 17.91 -4.59
CA PRO A 97 -2.06 19.33 -4.81
C PRO A 97 -2.97 20.24 -3.95
N ARG A 98 -4.14 19.73 -3.52
CA ARG A 98 -5.10 20.48 -2.69
C ARG A 98 -4.55 20.77 -1.29
N VAL A 99 -3.67 19.91 -0.77
CA VAL A 99 -3.02 20.11 0.55
C VAL A 99 -1.96 21.21 0.47
N SER A 100 -1.35 21.40 -0.71
CA SER A 100 -0.36 22.44 -0.98
C SER A 100 -0.92 23.80 -1.41
N ASN A 101 -2.24 23.94 -1.57
CA ASN A 101 -2.89 25.18 -2.07
C ASN A 101 -2.66 26.39 -1.14
N GLY A 102 -1.52 27.08 -1.33
CA GLY A 102 -1.19 28.36 -0.71
C GLY A 102 -0.25 28.31 0.50
N LYS A 103 0.36 27.16 0.83
CA LYS A 103 1.35 27.03 1.92
C LYS A 103 2.63 26.35 1.41
N THR A 104 3.74 26.56 2.12
CA THR A 104 5.00 25.84 1.88
C THR A 104 4.72 24.34 1.93
N VAL A 105 4.98 23.64 0.83
CA VAL A 105 4.84 22.17 0.74
C VAL A 105 5.80 21.55 1.73
N ASP A 106 5.30 20.66 2.59
CA ASP A 106 6.19 19.82 3.40
C ASP A 106 6.87 18.81 2.46
N GLU A 107 8.07 19.16 1.99
CA GLU A 107 8.84 18.35 1.04
C GLU A 107 9.08 16.93 1.56
N ARG A 108 9.26 16.78 2.88
CA ARG A 108 9.48 15.47 3.51
C ARG A 108 8.19 14.65 3.52
N GLY A 109 7.07 15.30 3.88
CA GLY A 109 5.75 14.68 3.82
C GLY A 109 5.39 14.23 2.41
N TYR A 110 5.66 15.07 1.41
CA TYR A 110 5.49 14.73 0.00
C TYR A 110 6.38 13.56 -0.43
N ALA A 111 7.66 13.55 -0.04
CA ALA A 111 8.58 12.45 -0.36
C ALA A 111 8.10 11.11 0.25
N CYS A 112 7.66 11.12 1.51
CA CYS A 112 7.06 9.94 2.16
C CYS A 112 5.76 9.51 1.47
N GLY A 113 4.90 10.45 1.08
CA GLY A 113 3.70 10.17 0.32
C GLY A 113 4.00 9.52 -1.03
N ALA A 114 4.97 10.06 -1.78
CA ALA A 114 5.42 9.52 -3.05
C ALA A 114 6.03 8.11 -2.90
N ALA A 115 6.83 7.88 -1.85
CA ALA A 115 7.31 6.55 -1.50
C ALA A 115 6.15 5.58 -1.23
N GLY A 116 5.10 6.03 -0.52
CA GLY A 116 3.86 5.27 -0.32
C GLY A 116 3.18 4.86 -1.62
N ILE A 117 3.13 5.73 -2.64
CA ILE A 117 2.60 5.40 -3.97
C ILE A 117 3.47 4.33 -4.64
N THR A 118 4.79 4.48 -4.61
CA THR A 118 5.73 3.49 -5.17
C THR A 118 5.56 2.12 -4.51
N VAL A 119 5.41 2.08 -3.18
CA VAL A 119 5.16 0.84 -2.43
C VAL A 119 3.82 0.22 -2.83
N ALA A 120 2.77 1.02 -2.99
CA ALA A 120 1.47 0.53 -3.43
C ALA A 120 1.54 -0.10 -4.84
N ARG A 121 2.27 0.50 -5.78
CA ARG A 121 2.53 -0.11 -7.10
C ARG A 121 3.27 -1.44 -6.98
N ASN A 122 4.31 -1.47 -6.15
CA ASN A 122 5.09 -2.68 -5.90
C ASN A 122 4.21 -3.80 -5.32
N ILE A 123 3.34 -3.52 -4.36
CA ILE A 123 2.40 -4.52 -3.79
C ILE A 123 1.52 -5.12 -4.87
N VAL A 124 0.97 -4.30 -5.78
CA VAL A 124 0.14 -4.81 -6.89
C VAL A 124 0.96 -5.70 -7.83
N HIS A 125 2.18 -5.29 -8.19
CA HIS A 125 3.07 -6.07 -9.05
C HIS A 125 3.51 -7.38 -8.40
N LEU A 126 3.89 -7.35 -7.12
CA LEU A 126 4.17 -8.55 -6.32
C LEU A 126 2.98 -9.49 -6.33
N GLY A 127 1.78 -8.98 -6.06
CA GLY A 127 0.56 -9.77 -6.10
C GLY A 127 0.36 -10.51 -7.43
N LEU A 128 0.54 -9.79 -8.54
CA LEU A 128 0.42 -10.37 -9.88
C LEU A 128 1.52 -11.40 -10.17
N GLU A 129 2.77 -11.13 -9.77
CA GLU A 129 3.91 -12.03 -9.92
C GLU A 129 3.71 -13.33 -9.12
N MET A 130 3.35 -13.20 -7.85
CA MET A 130 3.18 -14.31 -6.92
C MET A 130 2.18 -15.34 -7.44
N ARG A 131 1.09 -14.87 -8.05
CA ARG A 131 0.01 -15.73 -8.59
C ARG A 131 0.39 -16.42 -9.90
N LYS A 132 1.40 -15.93 -10.62
CA LYS A 132 1.97 -16.62 -11.78
C LYS A 132 2.95 -17.71 -11.36
N GLN A 133 3.66 -17.51 -10.25
CA GLN A 133 4.68 -18.43 -9.76
C GLN A 133 4.10 -19.59 -8.96
N VAL A 134 3.15 -19.32 -8.05
CA VAL A 134 2.62 -20.33 -7.13
C VAL A 134 1.12 -20.13 -6.86
N SER A 135 0.42 -21.23 -6.63
CA SER A 135 -0.98 -21.18 -6.19
C SER A 135 -1.10 -20.67 -4.76
N LEU A 136 -1.79 -19.55 -4.55
CA LEU A 136 -2.03 -18.92 -3.25
C LEU A 136 -3.40 -19.27 -2.65
N VAL A 137 -3.88 -20.50 -2.85
CA VAL A 137 -5.17 -20.94 -2.32
C VAL A 137 -5.08 -21.21 -0.81
N GLY A 138 -6.11 -20.80 -0.05
CA GLY A 138 -6.28 -21.15 1.37
C GLY A 138 -5.95 -20.00 2.36
N PRO A 139 -5.00 -20.18 3.29
CA PRO A 139 -4.84 -19.32 4.48
C PRO A 139 -4.28 -17.91 4.22
N TYR A 140 -3.95 -17.57 2.97
CA TYR A 140 -3.29 -16.30 2.61
C TYR A 140 -4.26 -15.17 2.27
N TRP A 141 -5.55 -15.31 2.61
CA TRP A 141 -6.58 -14.31 2.33
C TRP A 141 -6.24 -12.90 2.83
N PHE A 142 -5.39 -12.78 3.85
CA PHE A 142 -4.93 -11.50 4.40
C PHE A 142 -4.17 -10.65 3.37
N THR A 143 -3.54 -11.27 2.34
CA THR A 143 -2.82 -10.52 1.30
C THR A 143 -3.78 -9.68 0.46
N PHE A 144 -5.04 -10.12 0.30
CA PHE A 144 -6.05 -9.36 -0.44
C PHE A 144 -6.35 -8.01 0.22
N PHE A 145 -6.30 -7.92 1.56
CA PHE A 145 -6.53 -6.65 2.25
C PHE A 145 -5.40 -5.65 2.00
N THR A 146 -4.16 -6.12 2.01
CA THR A 146 -3.01 -5.28 1.67
C THR A 146 -3.07 -4.82 0.21
N GLU A 147 -3.43 -5.70 -0.73
CA GLU A 147 -3.62 -5.33 -2.13
C GLU A 147 -4.80 -4.37 -2.34
N PHE A 148 -5.90 -4.58 -1.64
CA PHE A 148 -7.03 -3.67 -1.65
C PHE A 148 -6.60 -2.25 -1.24
N PHE A 149 -5.90 -2.10 -0.12
CA PHE A 149 -5.39 -0.80 0.31
C PHE A 149 -4.38 -0.20 -0.68
N ALA A 150 -3.54 -1.02 -1.31
CA ALA A 150 -2.64 -0.57 -2.35
C ALA A 150 -3.42 -0.01 -3.55
N ILE A 151 -4.42 -0.75 -4.05
CA ILE A 151 -5.29 -0.31 -5.17
C ILE A 151 -6.00 1.00 -4.82
N LEU A 152 -6.58 1.11 -3.62
CA LEU A 152 -7.22 2.37 -3.17
C LEU A 152 -6.24 3.54 -3.13
N THR A 153 -5.01 3.29 -2.68
CA THR A 153 -3.95 4.30 -2.62
C THR A 153 -3.60 4.80 -4.02
N LEU A 154 -3.50 3.91 -5.00
CA LEU A 154 -3.26 4.28 -6.40
C LEU A 154 -4.43 5.05 -7.00
N VAL A 155 -5.68 4.61 -6.76
CA VAL A 155 -6.89 5.31 -7.22
C VAL A 155 -6.97 6.71 -6.62
N PHE A 156 -6.73 6.85 -5.31
CA PHE A 156 -6.67 8.13 -4.63
C PHE A 156 -5.64 9.07 -5.29
N PHE A 157 -4.41 8.60 -5.52
CA PHE A 157 -3.38 9.41 -6.16
C PHE A 157 -3.82 9.93 -7.53
N VAL A 158 -4.40 9.04 -8.35
CA VAL A 158 -4.84 9.38 -9.72
C VAL A 158 -5.98 10.41 -9.69
N LEU A 159 -6.94 10.26 -8.77
CA LEU A 159 -8.04 11.20 -8.63
C LEU A 159 -7.57 12.61 -8.25
N GLU A 160 -6.55 12.69 -7.41
CA GLU A 160 -5.96 13.96 -6.97
C GLU A 160 -4.97 14.56 -7.99
N ASN A 161 -4.43 13.75 -8.91
CA ASN A 161 -3.37 14.13 -9.84
C ASN A 161 -3.69 13.75 -11.30
N GLN A 162 -4.93 13.98 -11.75
CA GLN A 162 -5.40 13.49 -13.07
C GLN A 162 -4.54 13.96 -14.25
N ASP A 163 -4.03 15.19 -14.18
CA ASP A 163 -3.26 15.83 -15.25
C ASP A 163 -1.74 15.57 -15.16
N LYS A 164 -1.29 14.88 -14.10
CA LYS A 164 0.12 14.58 -13.91
C LYS A 164 0.58 13.45 -14.83
N GLU A 165 1.77 13.60 -15.40
CA GLU A 165 2.42 12.55 -16.17
C GLU A 165 2.59 11.28 -15.33
N GLY A 166 2.31 10.13 -15.93
CA GLY A 166 2.34 8.83 -15.25
C GLY A 166 1.06 8.44 -14.49
N SER A 167 0.10 9.34 -14.27
CA SER A 167 -1.16 8.99 -13.58
C SER A 167 -1.97 7.90 -14.30
N LYS A 168 -1.96 7.89 -15.64
CA LYS A 168 -2.59 6.82 -16.43
C LYS A 168 -1.92 5.46 -16.23
N GLU A 169 -0.59 5.44 -16.08
CA GLU A 169 0.13 4.20 -15.81
C GLU A 169 -0.16 3.66 -14.41
N ILE A 170 -0.24 4.55 -13.42
CA ILE A 170 -0.62 4.20 -12.05
C ILE A 170 -2.05 3.65 -12.03
N LEU A 171 -2.97 4.24 -12.80
CA LEU A 171 -4.32 3.72 -12.95
C LEU A 171 -4.32 2.35 -13.64
N ALA A 172 -3.49 2.14 -14.65
CA ALA A 172 -3.36 0.84 -15.31
C ALA A 172 -2.88 -0.26 -14.35
N ASP A 173 -1.97 0.06 -13.42
CA ASP A 173 -1.57 -0.83 -12.34
C ASP A 173 -2.77 -1.13 -11.40
N ALA A 174 -3.51 -0.10 -10.98
CA ALA A 174 -4.68 -0.26 -10.12
C ALA A 174 -5.77 -1.15 -10.75
N ILE A 175 -6.04 -0.98 -12.05
CA ILE A 175 -6.99 -1.82 -12.80
C ILE A 175 -6.46 -3.27 -12.87
N ALA A 176 -5.17 -3.48 -13.14
CA ALA A 176 -4.60 -4.82 -13.18
C ALA A 176 -4.74 -5.54 -11.82
N GLY A 177 -4.52 -4.81 -10.71
CA GLY A 177 -4.76 -5.33 -9.36
C GLY A 177 -6.23 -5.70 -9.12
N LYS A 178 -7.17 -4.83 -9.51
CA LYS A 178 -8.61 -5.09 -9.42
C LYS A 178 -9.00 -6.36 -10.18
N GLU A 179 -8.61 -6.47 -11.46
CA GLU A 179 -8.97 -7.62 -12.30
C GLU A 179 -8.38 -8.93 -11.77
N MET A 180 -7.18 -8.87 -11.20
CA MET A 180 -6.58 -10.03 -10.54
C MET A 180 -7.42 -10.51 -9.34
N ILE A 181 -7.87 -9.58 -8.47
CA ILE A 181 -8.70 -9.95 -7.31
C ILE A 181 -10.06 -10.49 -7.80
N ASN A 182 -10.65 -9.86 -8.82
CA ASN A 182 -11.89 -10.31 -9.43
C ASN A 182 -11.80 -11.73 -9.98
N GLY A 183 -10.68 -12.09 -10.62
CA GLY A 183 -10.42 -13.45 -11.10
C GLY A 183 -10.43 -14.52 -10.01
N LEU A 184 -10.26 -14.13 -8.74
CA LEU A 184 -10.23 -15.02 -7.58
C LEU A 184 -11.54 -15.05 -6.78
N ALA A 185 -12.48 -14.15 -7.06
CA ALA A 185 -13.75 -13.99 -6.33
C ALA A 185 -14.51 -15.32 -6.15
N ARG A 186 -14.58 -16.13 -7.21
CA ARG A 186 -15.28 -17.43 -7.18
C ARG A 186 -14.66 -18.49 -6.27
N THR A 187 -13.42 -18.29 -5.84
CA THR A 187 -12.65 -19.28 -5.06
C THR A 187 -12.39 -18.82 -3.63
N CYS A 188 -12.64 -17.54 -3.32
CA CYS A 188 -12.35 -16.96 -2.02
C CYS A 188 -13.36 -15.88 -1.65
N LEU A 189 -14.11 -16.08 -0.56
CA LEU A 189 -15.11 -15.13 -0.07
C LEU A 189 -14.51 -13.74 0.25
N ALA A 190 -13.25 -13.68 0.69
CA ALA A 190 -12.57 -12.41 0.93
C ALA A 190 -12.31 -11.67 -0.40
N ALA A 191 -11.84 -12.39 -1.43
CA ALA A 191 -11.63 -11.82 -2.76
C ALA A 191 -12.95 -11.36 -3.40
N ASP A 192 -14.03 -12.10 -3.19
CA ASP A 192 -15.38 -11.76 -3.67
C ASP A 192 -15.86 -10.40 -3.14
N LYS A 193 -15.87 -10.23 -1.81
CA LYS A 193 -16.25 -8.98 -1.15
C LYS A 193 -15.37 -7.79 -1.56
N ILE A 194 -14.06 -8.03 -1.68
CA ILE A 194 -13.11 -6.99 -2.10
C ILE A 194 -13.37 -6.61 -3.57
N SER A 195 -13.66 -7.60 -4.43
CA SER A 195 -13.97 -7.36 -5.84
C SER A 195 -15.23 -6.50 -6.01
N GLU A 196 -16.32 -6.81 -5.30
CA GLU A 196 -17.55 -6.02 -5.32
C GLU A 196 -17.31 -4.56 -4.90
N THR A 197 -16.55 -4.38 -3.81
CA THR A 197 -16.20 -3.05 -3.31
C THR A 197 -15.38 -2.26 -4.32
N LEU A 198 -14.35 -2.88 -4.90
CA LEU A 198 -13.53 -2.26 -5.94
C LEU A 198 -14.35 -1.99 -7.22
N GLY A 199 -15.28 -2.86 -7.59
CA GLY A 199 -16.22 -2.64 -8.69
C GLY A 199 -16.95 -1.31 -8.52
N THR A 200 -17.60 -1.13 -7.38
CA THR A 200 -18.34 0.10 -7.03
C THR A 200 -17.46 1.35 -7.10
N ILE A 201 -16.22 1.28 -6.57
CA ILE A 201 -15.29 2.42 -6.59
C ILE A 201 -14.88 2.78 -8.01
N PHE A 202 -14.60 1.79 -8.85
CA PHE A 202 -14.18 2.02 -10.24
C PHE A 202 -15.32 2.53 -11.12
N GLU A 203 -16.57 2.17 -10.84
CA GLU A 203 -17.76 2.71 -11.51
C GLU A 203 -17.95 4.21 -11.25
N GLN A 204 -17.56 4.67 -10.06
CA GLN A 204 -17.63 6.07 -9.65
C GLN A 204 -16.48 6.93 -10.19
N LEU A 205 -15.52 6.34 -10.93
CA LEU A 205 -14.44 7.13 -11.53
C LEU A 205 -14.96 8.11 -12.59
N PRO A 206 -14.32 9.28 -12.74
CA PRO A 206 -14.53 10.16 -13.88
C PRO A 206 -14.41 9.45 -15.24
N ASP A 207 -15.24 9.84 -16.21
CA ASP A 207 -15.34 9.14 -17.50
C ASP A 207 -14.05 9.19 -18.34
N ASN A 208 -13.21 10.21 -18.16
CA ASN A 208 -11.86 10.29 -18.75
C ASN A 208 -10.95 9.17 -18.24
N LEU A 209 -11.12 8.73 -17.00
CA LEU A 209 -10.31 7.67 -16.37
C LEU A 209 -10.83 6.26 -16.68
N LYS A 210 -12.13 6.09 -16.89
CA LYS A 210 -12.73 4.78 -17.26
C LYS A 210 -12.19 4.18 -18.56
N LYS A 211 -11.57 4.98 -19.43
CA LYS A 211 -11.01 4.55 -20.72
C LYS A 211 -9.63 3.91 -20.60
N VAL A 212 -8.97 3.99 -19.44
CA VAL A 212 -7.63 3.42 -19.24
C VAL A 212 -7.72 1.90 -19.19
N LYS A 213 -6.78 1.22 -19.86
CA LYS A 213 -6.70 -0.24 -19.89
C LYS A 213 -5.79 -0.76 -18.79
N PRO A 214 -6.00 -2.00 -18.29
CA PRO A 214 -5.09 -2.61 -17.33
C PRO A 214 -3.69 -2.77 -17.91
N ARG A 215 -2.68 -2.70 -17.05
CA ARG A 215 -1.30 -3.03 -17.43
C ARG A 215 -1.21 -4.54 -17.70
N VAL A 216 -0.69 -4.90 -18.87
CA VAL A 216 -0.34 -6.28 -19.20
C VAL A 216 1.09 -6.52 -18.70
N ILE A 217 1.25 -7.41 -17.71
CA ILE A 217 2.59 -7.88 -17.35
C ILE A 217 3.00 -8.91 -18.40
N THR A 218 3.69 -8.44 -19.45
CA THR A 218 4.47 -9.28 -20.33
C THR A 218 5.56 -9.93 -19.48
N GLY A 219 5.54 -11.26 -19.36
CA GLY A 219 6.64 -11.96 -18.71
C GLY A 219 7.93 -11.59 -19.43
N SER A 220 8.89 -11.01 -18.72
CA SER A 220 10.26 -10.94 -19.19
C SER A 220 10.75 -12.37 -19.30
N GLY A 221 10.62 -12.93 -20.51
CA GLY A 221 11.36 -14.12 -20.88
C GLY A 221 12.83 -13.77 -20.88
N SER A 222 13.58 -14.40 -19.98
CA SER A 222 15.01 -14.65 -20.04
C SER A 222 15.28 -15.81 -19.10
#